data_AF-A0A2V8LVR6-F1
#
_entry.id   AF-A0A2V8LVR6-F1
#
_cell.length_a   1.000
_cell.length_b   1.000
_cell.length_c   1.000
_cell.angle_alpha   90.00
_cell.angle_beta   90.00
_cell.angle_gamma   90.00
#
_symmetry.space_group_name_H-M   'P 1'
#
loop_
_entity.id
_entity.type
_entity.pdbx_description
1 polymer ?
#
loop_
_entity_poly.entity_id
_entity_poly.type
_entity_poly.pdbx_seq_one_letter_code
_entity_poly.pdbx_strand_id
1 'polypeptide(L)'
;MPCLAMSLIRSGTDLGFCIAGIKSIGVYESGTSKVNKYVRLNALWRLMEIDVFDEIQRLRQQGRKAALATIVQIRGSVPSFQAAKMLIRDDGSTMGSVGGGCVEAEVWTAAQDVIKDEKSRIMTFDLTDESMAEGGLICGGKVEIFIEPILPTPKIVIFGAGHISTQVSKIATIAGFKTTIIDNRPVYANAERFPEAESIYSESFEQAFEEIVPNENTYVIIVTRGHQEDQNVLRWAVQTNARYIGMIGSKRKIRSITEQLASEGIPRERLERVYMPIGLDIGAVLPEEIAVAIVAEVIHNRRAGFKHPLSKKLYQTSQA
;
A
#
# COMPACT_ATOMS: atom_id res chain seq x y z
N MET A 1 -46.41 -11.34 13.26
CA MET A 1 -47.05 -11.64 14.56
C MET A 1 -46.55 -13.00 15.02
N PRO A 2 -46.17 -13.22 16.30
CA PRO A 2 -46.10 -12.32 17.46
C PRO A 2 -44.64 -11.86 17.76
N CYS A 3 -44.30 -10.65 18.27
CA CYS A 3 -44.58 -9.98 19.57
C CYS A 3 -44.04 -10.78 20.77
N LEU A 4 -42.92 -10.41 21.42
CA LEU A 4 -42.74 -9.51 22.59
C LEU A 4 -41.42 -9.99 23.27
N ALA A 5 -40.58 -9.25 24.01
CA ALA A 5 -40.60 -7.91 24.57
C ALA A 5 -39.14 -7.49 24.85
N MET A 6 -38.89 -6.19 24.72
CA MET A 6 -37.70 -5.49 25.21
C MET A 6 -37.96 -5.13 26.68
N SER A 7 -37.07 -5.49 27.60
CA SER A 7 -37.02 -4.88 28.93
C SER A 7 -35.62 -4.29 29.17
N LEU A 8 -35.58 -2.98 29.37
CA LEU A 8 -34.45 -2.27 29.95
C LEU A 8 -34.46 -2.51 31.46
N ILE A 9 -33.33 -2.95 32.01
CA ILE A 9 -32.96 -2.68 33.40
C ILE A 9 -31.54 -2.14 33.40
N ARG A 10 -31.40 -0.86 33.79
CA ARG A 10 -30.15 -0.26 34.25
C ARG A 10 -29.91 -0.70 35.68
N SER A 11 -28.73 -1.26 35.98
CA SER A 11 -28.03 -1.02 37.24
C SER A 11 -26.61 -1.60 37.20
N GLY A 12 -25.62 -0.73 37.37
CA GLY A 12 -24.46 -0.88 38.25
C GLY A 12 -23.58 -2.13 38.17
N THR A 13 -22.30 -1.85 37.91
CA THR A 13 -21.09 -2.48 38.48
C THR A 13 -20.70 -3.89 38.04
N ASP A 14 -19.47 -3.95 37.49
CA ASP A 14 -18.53 -5.08 37.42
C ASP A 14 -19.06 -6.48 37.12
N LEU A 15 -18.62 -7.08 36.01
CA LEU A 15 -18.31 -8.51 35.97
C LEU A 15 -17.49 -8.88 34.72
N GLY A 16 -16.37 -9.53 34.99
CA GLY A 16 -15.52 -10.16 33.99
C GLY A 16 -16.26 -11.25 33.22
N PHE A 17 -15.94 -11.38 31.94
CA PHE A 17 -16.47 -12.43 31.10
C PHE A 17 -15.70 -13.75 31.34
N CYS A 18 -16.26 -14.58 32.22
CA CYS A 18 -16.09 -16.02 32.19
C CYS A 18 -16.86 -16.59 30.99
N ILE A 19 -16.15 -17.11 29.99
CA ILE A 19 -16.77 -17.96 28.96
C ILE A 19 -16.71 -19.40 29.48
N ALA A 20 -17.79 -19.85 30.12
CA ALA A 20 -18.06 -21.27 30.36
C ALA A 20 -18.86 -21.82 29.18
N GLY A 21 -18.37 -22.86 28.51
CA GLY A 21 -19.19 -23.58 27.53
C GLY A 21 -18.48 -24.45 26.50
N ILE A 22 -17.69 -25.45 26.92
CA ILE A 22 -17.50 -26.65 26.09
C ILE A 22 -17.77 -27.88 26.97
N LYS A 23 -18.92 -28.51 26.74
CA LYS A 23 -19.29 -29.81 27.29
C LYS A 23 -18.27 -30.84 26.83
N SER A 24 -17.70 -31.55 27.80
CA SER A 24 -16.92 -32.77 27.61
C SER A 24 -17.76 -33.83 26.89
N ILE A 25 -17.44 -34.12 25.63
CA ILE A 25 -17.79 -35.39 24.99
C ILE A 25 -16.70 -36.38 25.38
N GLY A 26 -17.05 -37.30 26.27
CA GLY A 26 -16.26 -38.49 26.55
C GLY A 26 -16.50 -39.51 25.44
N VAL A 27 -15.41 -39.94 24.80
CA VAL A 27 -15.38 -41.16 23.99
C VAL A 27 -14.32 -42.06 24.61
N TYR A 28 -14.76 -43.18 25.16
CA TYR A 28 -13.91 -44.30 25.50
C TYR A 28 -13.56 -45.04 24.22
N GLU A 29 -12.29 -45.00 23.83
CA GLU A 29 -11.71 -45.98 22.89
C GLU A 29 -10.38 -46.49 23.43
N SER A 30 -10.31 -47.80 23.52
CA SER A 30 -9.18 -48.63 23.89
C SER A 30 -8.05 -48.55 22.86
N GLY A 31 -6.80 -48.51 23.32
CA GLY A 31 -5.63 -48.91 22.53
C GLY A 31 -4.84 -47.77 21.89
N THR A 32 -3.58 -47.65 22.34
CA THR A 32 -2.44 -47.07 21.61
C THR A 32 -2.63 -45.71 20.92
N SER A 33 -2.41 -44.59 21.63
CA SER A 33 -1.83 -43.37 21.02
C SER A 33 -1.58 -42.24 22.05
N LYS A 34 -0.54 -42.38 22.89
CA LYS A 34 0.01 -41.23 23.64
C LYS A 34 0.70 -40.17 22.76
N VAL A 35 0.83 -40.42 21.45
CA VAL A 35 1.54 -39.56 20.48
C VAL A 35 0.64 -38.46 19.88
N ASN A 36 -0.69 -38.57 19.96
CA ASN A 36 -1.59 -37.68 19.18
C ASN A 36 -2.10 -36.44 19.94
N LYS A 37 -1.83 -36.31 21.25
CA LYS A 37 -2.27 -35.16 22.05
C LYS A 37 -1.29 -33.97 21.95
N TYR A 38 0.00 -34.24 21.77
CA TYR A 38 1.04 -33.20 21.61
C TYR A 38 1.00 -32.52 20.24
N VAL A 39 0.64 -33.25 19.18
CA VAL A 39 0.56 -32.69 17.82
C VAL A 39 -0.63 -31.73 17.66
N ARG A 40 -1.79 -32.04 18.28
CA ARG A 40 -2.97 -31.15 18.24
C ARG A 40 -2.85 -29.90 19.11
N LEU A 41 -2.17 -29.98 20.25
CA LEU A 41 -1.83 -28.79 21.03
C LEU A 41 -0.89 -27.88 20.24
N ASN A 42 0.19 -28.41 19.65
CA ASN A 42 1.11 -27.64 18.81
C ASN A 42 0.43 -27.01 17.57
N ALA A 43 -0.58 -27.65 16.99
CA ALA A 43 -1.34 -27.07 15.87
C ALA A 43 -2.23 -25.89 16.31
N LEU A 44 -2.83 -25.95 17.51
CA LEU A 44 -3.64 -24.86 18.06
C LEU A 44 -2.79 -23.68 18.55
N TRP A 45 -1.57 -23.92 19.05
CA TRP A 45 -0.61 -22.85 19.39
C TRP A 45 -0.03 -22.18 18.13
N ARG A 46 0.26 -22.95 17.07
CA ARG A 46 0.73 -22.42 15.78
C ARG A 46 -0.36 -21.66 15.00
N LEU A 47 -1.63 -21.84 15.37
CA LEU A 47 -2.78 -21.09 14.84
C LEU A 47 -2.99 -19.73 15.56
N MET A 48 -2.23 -19.42 16.62
CA MET A 48 -2.40 -18.20 17.43
C MET A 48 -1.21 -17.23 17.40
N GLU A 49 -0.07 -17.60 16.80
CA GLU A 49 0.98 -16.64 16.44
C GLU A 49 0.79 -16.25 14.98
N ILE A 50 0.38 -14.99 14.75
CA ILE A 50 0.49 -14.39 13.42
C ILE A 50 1.99 -14.27 13.16
N ASP A 51 2.49 -15.06 12.20
CA ASP A 51 3.88 -14.90 11.74
C ASP A 51 4.03 -13.54 11.05
N VAL A 52 5.24 -13.00 11.08
CA VAL A 52 5.56 -11.69 10.53
C VAL A 52 5.14 -11.55 9.05
N PHE A 53 5.17 -12.65 8.29
CA PHE A 53 4.76 -12.67 6.89
C PHE A 53 3.24 -12.58 6.69
N ASP A 54 2.45 -13.21 7.56
CA ASP A 54 0.99 -13.10 7.55
C ASP A 54 0.56 -11.67 7.87
N GLU A 55 1.23 -11.05 8.84
CA GLU A 55 1.01 -9.65 9.19
C GLU A 55 1.40 -8.70 8.04
N ILE A 56 2.53 -8.95 7.38
CA ILE A 56 2.92 -8.21 6.17
C ILE A 56 1.83 -8.31 5.09
N GLN A 57 1.30 -9.51 4.84
CA GLN A 57 0.23 -9.68 3.86
C GLN A 57 -1.02 -8.88 4.24
N ARG A 58 -1.42 -8.92 5.52
CA ARG A 58 -2.57 -8.17 6.05
C ARG A 58 -2.40 -6.67 5.87
N LEU A 59 -1.23 -6.12 6.23
CA LEU A 59 -0.92 -4.69 6.07
C LEU A 59 -0.96 -4.26 4.61
N ARG A 60 -0.37 -5.06 3.71
CA ARG A 60 -0.36 -4.77 2.27
C ARG A 60 -1.77 -4.74 1.67
N GLN A 61 -2.66 -5.62 2.13
CA GLN A 61 -4.07 -5.64 1.71
C GLN A 61 -4.86 -4.44 2.24
N GLN A 62 -4.55 -3.99 3.46
CA GLN A 62 -5.15 -2.79 4.07
C GLN A 62 -4.60 -1.47 3.54
N GLY A 63 -3.64 -1.51 2.60
CA GLY A 63 -3.03 -0.29 2.07
C GLY A 63 -2.06 0.38 3.04
N ARG A 64 -1.61 -0.33 4.08
CA ARG A 64 -0.69 0.20 5.11
C ARG A 64 0.76 -0.07 4.76
N LYS A 65 1.65 0.81 5.22
CA LYS A 65 3.10 0.66 5.06
C LYS A 65 3.69 0.08 6.35
N ALA A 66 4.84 -0.57 6.22
CA ALA A 66 5.66 -1.02 7.35
C ALA A 66 7.12 -1.11 6.90
N ALA A 67 8.02 -1.44 7.83
CA ALA A 67 9.39 -1.80 7.53
C ALA A 67 9.74 -3.12 8.23
N LEU A 68 10.45 -3.98 7.51
CA LEU A 68 10.95 -5.24 8.05
C LEU A 68 12.45 -5.10 8.26
N ALA A 69 12.88 -5.16 9.51
CA ALA A 69 14.27 -5.30 9.89
C ALA A 69 14.61 -6.79 9.99
N THR A 70 15.68 -7.22 9.32
CA THR A 70 16.18 -8.60 9.34
C THR A 70 17.67 -8.57 9.67
N ILE A 71 18.09 -9.40 10.62
CA ILE A 71 19.52 -9.67 10.82
C ILE A 71 20.02 -10.48 9.61
N VAL A 72 20.91 -9.88 8.82
CA VAL A 72 21.45 -10.50 7.59
C VAL A 72 22.86 -11.04 7.78
N GLN A 73 23.61 -10.51 8.74
CA GLN A 73 24.94 -11.02 9.07
C GLN A 73 25.24 -10.88 10.57
N ILE A 74 25.92 -11.89 11.11
CA ILE A 74 26.47 -11.92 12.47
C ILE A 74 27.94 -12.32 12.37
N ARG A 75 28.83 -11.62 13.06
CA ARG A 75 30.24 -12.00 13.25
C ARG A 75 30.57 -12.02 14.74
N GLY A 76 31.21 -13.08 15.23
CA GLY A 76 31.54 -13.23 16.66
C GLY A 76 30.46 -13.98 17.46
N SER A 77 30.51 -13.87 18.77
CA SER A 77 29.62 -14.60 19.69
C SER A 77 28.40 -13.75 20.04
N VAL A 78 27.49 -13.60 19.08
CA VAL A 78 26.15 -13.02 19.31
C VAL A 78 25.16 -14.18 19.50
N PRO A 79 24.25 -14.14 20.49
CA PRO A 79 23.28 -15.20 20.74
C PRO A 79 22.43 -15.54 19.50
N SER A 80 21.80 -16.72 19.55
CA SER A 80 21.21 -17.56 18.49
C SER A 80 20.14 -16.96 17.57
N PHE A 81 20.08 -15.63 17.40
CA PHE A 81 19.10 -14.90 16.59
C PHE A 81 19.47 -14.86 15.09
N GLN A 82 19.99 -15.95 14.53
CA GLN A 82 20.22 -16.01 13.09
C GLN A 82 18.89 -15.80 12.36
N ALA A 83 18.85 -14.78 11.48
CA ALA A 83 17.66 -14.38 10.72
C ALA A 83 16.46 -13.86 11.53
N ALA A 84 16.67 -13.37 12.76
CA ALA A 84 15.61 -12.70 13.52
C ALA A 84 15.04 -11.50 12.75
N LYS A 85 13.74 -11.27 12.96
CA LYS A 85 12.96 -10.26 12.24
C LYS A 85 12.20 -9.39 13.22
N MET A 86 12.17 -8.10 12.92
CA MET A 86 11.34 -7.12 13.60
C MET A 86 10.57 -6.34 12.53
N LEU A 87 9.25 -6.41 12.58
CA LEU A 87 8.35 -5.60 11.77
C LEU A 87 7.99 -4.34 12.57
N ILE A 88 8.14 -3.19 11.93
CA ILE A 88 7.77 -1.88 12.45
C ILE A 88 6.64 -1.35 11.56
N ARG A 89 5.49 -1.02 12.16
CA ARG A 89 4.33 -0.50 11.42
C ARG A 89 4.38 1.03 11.32
N ASP A 90 3.59 1.58 10.42
CA ASP A 90 3.43 3.03 10.22
C ASP A 90 2.82 3.76 11.44
N ASP A 91 2.16 3.04 12.37
CA ASP A 91 1.70 3.58 13.66
C ASP A 91 2.75 3.47 14.78
N GLY A 92 3.94 2.97 14.48
CA GLY A 92 5.04 2.79 15.42
C GLY A 92 4.98 1.48 16.22
N SER A 93 3.89 0.71 16.16
CA SER A 93 3.84 -0.60 16.82
C SER A 93 4.76 -1.61 16.15
N THR A 94 5.21 -2.61 16.90
CA THR A 94 6.19 -3.60 16.44
C THR A 94 5.68 -5.04 16.55
N MET A 95 6.37 -5.97 15.88
CA MET A 95 6.18 -7.42 16.00
C MET A 95 7.53 -8.10 15.76
N GLY A 96 7.92 -9.04 16.62
CA GLY A 96 9.26 -9.62 16.58
C GLY A 96 10.33 -8.71 17.19
N SER A 97 11.59 -9.13 17.08
CA SER A 97 12.74 -8.51 17.74
C SER A 97 14.02 -8.81 16.96
N VAL A 98 15.01 -7.92 17.05
CA VAL A 98 16.35 -8.08 16.47
C VAL A 98 17.47 -8.16 17.53
N GLY A 99 17.12 -8.38 18.80
CA GLY A 99 18.10 -8.64 19.86
C GLY A 99 17.99 -7.81 21.14
N GLY A 100 16.91 -7.04 21.31
CA GLY A 100 16.66 -6.23 22.52
C GLY A 100 17.57 -5.00 22.66
N GLY A 101 17.26 -4.14 23.64
CA GLY A 101 18.14 -3.04 24.09
C GLY A 101 18.25 -1.85 23.11
N CYS A 102 19.35 -1.11 23.20
CA CYS A 102 19.58 0.14 22.44
C CYS A 102 19.54 -0.06 20.92
N VAL A 103 19.98 -1.22 20.42
CA VAL A 103 19.96 -1.56 18.99
C VAL A 103 18.54 -1.50 18.41
N GLU A 104 17.52 -1.95 19.15
CA GLU A 104 16.14 -1.93 18.67
C GLU A 104 15.58 -0.52 18.55
N ALA A 105 15.96 0.40 19.45
CA ALA A 105 15.51 1.79 19.38
C ALA A 105 16.08 2.51 18.15
N GLU A 106 17.36 2.24 17.82
CA GLU A 106 17.99 2.77 16.61
C GLU A 106 17.40 2.17 15.34
N VAL A 107 17.18 0.84 15.32
CA VAL A 107 16.50 0.15 14.21
C VAL A 107 15.08 0.67 14.03
N TRP A 108 14.33 0.88 15.10
CA TRP A 108 12.97 1.43 15.05
C TRP A 108 12.95 2.82 14.44
N THR A 109 13.88 3.69 14.85
CA THR A 109 14.00 5.05 14.31
C THR A 109 14.34 5.03 12.82
N ALA A 110 15.32 4.22 12.43
CA ALA A 110 15.68 4.05 11.03
C ALA A 110 14.56 3.41 10.21
N ALA A 111 13.75 2.53 10.80
CA ALA A 111 12.60 1.92 10.16
C ALA A 111 11.51 2.95 9.83
N GLN A 112 11.28 3.95 10.71
CA GLN A 112 10.37 5.07 10.40
C GLN A 112 10.84 5.87 9.18
N ASP A 113 12.15 6.15 9.08
CA ASP A 113 12.73 6.78 7.88
C ASP A 113 12.52 5.91 6.63
N VAL A 114 12.77 4.59 6.74
CA VAL A 114 12.61 3.64 5.62
C VAL A 114 11.16 3.58 5.13
N ILE A 115 10.19 3.62 6.04
CA ILE A 115 8.75 3.67 5.70
C ILE A 115 8.43 4.96 4.93
N LYS A 116 8.94 6.09 5.40
CA LYS A 116 8.69 7.42 4.83
C LYS A 116 9.36 7.58 3.46
N ASP A 117 10.62 7.19 3.35
CA ASP A 117 11.44 7.37 2.16
C ASP A 117 11.23 6.27 1.11
N GLU A 118 10.61 5.16 1.50
CA GLU A 118 10.40 3.95 0.70
C GLU A 118 11.72 3.38 0.13
N LYS A 119 12.82 3.54 0.88
CA LYS A 119 14.17 3.09 0.53
C LYS A 119 14.74 2.22 1.63
N SER A 120 15.33 1.09 1.24
CA SER A 120 15.99 0.21 2.20
C SER A 120 17.28 0.80 2.74
N ARG A 121 17.70 0.31 3.91
CA ARG A 121 18.93 0.72 4.61
C ARG A 121 19.62 -0.53 5.19
N ILE A 122 20.94 -0.53 5.24
CA ILE A 122 21.72 -1.48 6.05
C ILE A 122 22.31 -0.71 7.22
N MET A 123 22.19 -1.26 8.42
CA MET A 123 22.82 -0.74 9.63
C MET A 123 23.79 -1.78 10.18
N THR A 124 24.94 -1.32 10.68
CA THR A 124 25.96 -2.17 11.28
C THR A 124 26.18 -1.74 12.72
N PHE A 125 26.08 -2.68 13.64
CA PHE A 125 26.28 -2.47 15.07
C PHE A 125 27.51 -3.26 15.54
N ASP A 126 28.40 -2.60 16.27
CA ASP A 126 29.53 -3.22 16.93
C ASP A 126 29.24 -3.37 18.42
N LEU A 127 28.93 -4.59 18.84
CA LEU A 127 28.56 -4.91 20.23
C LEU A 127 29.79 -5.12 21.12
N THR A 128 30.99 -4.81 20.62
CA THR A 128 32.24 -4.83 21.39
C THR A 128 32.63 -3.48 21.99
N ASP A 129 31.90 -2.41 21.65
CA ASP A 129 32.19 -1.06 22.11
C ASP A 129 31.74 -0.86 23.57
N GLU A 130 32.67 -0.43 24.43
CA GLU A 130 32.44 -0.17 25.86
C GLU A 130 31.35 0.89 26.10
N SER A 131 31.07 1.76 25.12
CA SER A 131 29.99 2.75 25.20
C SER A 131 28.57 2.16 25.14
N MET A 132 28.41 0.91 24.70
CA MET A 132 27.14 0.17 24.74
C MET A 132 27.00 -0.73 25.99
N ALA A 133 28.02 -0.77 26.86
CA ALA A 133 28.03 -1.58 28.07
C ALA A 133 27.02 -1.12 29.14
N GLU A 134 26.58 0.15 29.11
CA GLU A 134 25.52 0.65 29.99
C GLU A 134 24.12 0.08 29.65
N GLY A 135 23.94 -0.49 28.44
CA GLY A 135 22.68 -1.08 27.97
C GLY A 135 22.52 -2.58 28.22
N GLY A 136 23.47 -3.23 28.92
CA GLY A 136 23.35 -4.64 29.33
C GLY A 136 23.61 -5.70 28.25
N LEU A 137 24.16 -5.33 27.09
CA LEU A 137 24.46 -6.25 25.99
C LEU A 137 25.98 -6.41 25.81
N ILE A 138 26.59 -7.34 26.55
CA ILE A 138 27.99 -7.73 26.35
C ILE A 138 27.99 -9.02 25.52
N CYS A 139 27.80 -8.90 24.21
CA CYS A 139 27.82 -10.03 23.28
C CYS A 139 28.86 -9.70 22.20
N GLY A 140 30.13 -10.09 22.43
CA GLY A 140 31.28 -9.62 21.64
C GLY A 140 31.25 -9.97 20.16
N GLY A 141 30.53 -9.18 19.35
CA GLY A 141 30.36 -9.41 17.92
C GLY A 141 29.78 -8.20 17.17
N LYS A 142 29.71 -8.34 15.84
CA LYS A 142 29.11 -7.37 14.92
C LYS A 142 27.82 -7.93 14.34
N VAL A 143 26.81 -7.08 14.21
CA VAL A 143 25.52 -7.43 13.60
C VAL A 143 25.23 -6.47 12.47
N GLU A 144 24.83 -7.00 11.31
CA GLU A 144 24.28 -6.21 10.21
C GLU A 144 22.79 -6.47 10.08
N ILE A 145 22.01 -5.39 10.06
CA ILE A 145 20.56 -5.40 9.99
C ILE A 145 20.15 -4.71 8.69
N PHE A 146 19.46 -5.45 7.84
CA PHE A 146 18.83 -4.92 6.64
C PHE A 146 17.39 -4.51 6.97
N ILE A 147 17.05 -3.26 6.70
CA ILE A 147 15.73 -2.69 6.91
C ILE A 147 15.14 -2.40 5.53
N GLU A 148 14.03 -3.05 5.20
CA GLU A 148 13.34 -2.87 3.91
C GLU A 148 11.90 -2.37 4.10
N PRO A 149 11.42 -1.49 3.21
CA PRO A 149 10.04 -1.03 3.27
C PRO A 149 9.09 -2.10 2.74
N ILE A 150 8.03 -2.35 3.51
CA ILE A 150 6.89 -3.14 3.11
C ILE A 150 5.83 -2.18 2.57
N LEU A 151 5.68 -2.20 1.25
CA LEU A 151 4.77 -1.32 0.54
C LEU A 151 3.45 -2.03 0.19
N PRO A 152 2.31 -1.34 0.33
CA PRO A 152 1.03 -1.87 -0.11
C PRO A 152 0.99 -2.08 -1.62
N THR A 153 0.11 -2.98 -2.09
CA THR A 153 -0.03 -3.23 -3.53
C THR A 153 -0.61 -1.98 -4.22
N PRO A 154 0.10 -1.37 -5.17
CA PRO A 154 -0.30 -0.10 -5.76
C PRO A 154 -1.57 -0.26 -6.59
N LYS A 155 -2.46 0.73 -6.47
CA LYS A 155 -3.77 0.71 -7.12
C LYS A 155 -3.87 1.82 -8.16
N ILE A 156 -4.26 1.46 -9.38
CA ILE A 156 -4.62 2.42 -10.42
C ILE A 156 -6.13 2.50 -10.52
N VAL A 157 -6.69 3.69 -10.36
CA VAL A 157 -8.10 3.96 -10.58
C VAL A 157 -8.23 4.67 -11.93
N ILE A 158 -8.88 4.02 -12.89
CA ILE A 158 -9.03 4.50 -14.27
C ILE A 158 -10.46 4.97 -14.48
N PHE A 159 -10.61 6.29 -14.68
CA PHE A 159 -11.87 6.91 -15.07
C PHE A 159 -11.95 6.98 -16.59
N GLY A 160 -13.00 6.38 -17.14
CA GLY A 160 -13.19 6.13 -18.56
C GLY A 160 -12.79 4.71 -18.93
N ALA A 161 -13.67 4.00 -19.62
CA ALA A 161 -13.48 2.63 -20.08
C ALA A 161 -13.29 2.57 -21.61
N GLY A 162 -12.60 3.55 -22.21
CA GLY A 162 -12.31 3.60 -23.65
C GLY A 162 -11.31 2.52 -24.12
N HIS A 163 -10.87 2.59 -25.38
CA HIS A 163 -9.88 1.67 -25.95
C HIS A 163 -8.46 1.90 -25.39
N ILE A 164 -8.14 3.12 -24.96
CA ILE A 164 -6.88 3.40 -24.26
C ILE A 164 -6.88 2.68 -22.90
N SER A 165 -7.99 2.77 -22.15
CA SER A 165 -8.12 2.17 -20.82
C SER A 165 -7.94 0.66 -20.82
N THR A 166 -8.41 -0.05 -21.85
CA THR A 166 -8.21 -1.51 -21.94
C THR A 166 -6.73 -1.87 -22.03
N GLN A 167 -5.95 -1.11 -22.81
CA GLN A 167 -4.50 -1.32 -22.92
C GLN A 167 -3.76 -0.90 -21.66
N VAL A 168 -4.13 0.26 -21.07
CA VAL A 168 -3.56 0.73 -19.80
C VAL A 168 -3.80 -0.29 -18.70
N SER A 169 -5.01 -0.82 -18.55
CA SER A 169 -5.32 -1.82 -17.52
C SER A 169 -4.46 -3.06 -17.68
N LYS A 170 -4.31 -3.58 -18.91
CA LYS A 170 -3.49 -4.77 -19.19
C LYS A 170 -2.02 -4.56 -18.82
N ILE A 171 -1.42 -3.46 -19.29
CA ILE A 171 -0.01 -3.17 -19.02
C ILE A 171 0.22 -2.85 -17.54
N ALA A 172 -0.73 -2.17 -16.89
CA ALA A 172 -0.69 -1.89 -15.46
C ALA A 172 -0.70 -3.18 -14.62
N THR A 173 -1.57 -4.14 -14.95
CA THR A 173 -1.59 -5.45 -14.27
C THR A 173 -0.25 -6.17 -14.42
N ILE A 174 0.32 -6.21 -15.62
CA ILE A 174 1.66 -6.79 -15.86
C ILE A 174 2.73 -6.08 -15.01
N ALA A 175 2.64 -4.76 -14.85
CA ALA A 175 3.56 -3.97 -14.04
C ALA A 175 3.33 -4.07 -12.51
N GLY A 176 2.43 -4.95 -12.08
CA GLY A 176 2.14 -5.25 -10.68
C GLY A 176 1.18 -4.27 -10.00
N PHE A 177 0.37 -3.54 -10.76
CA PHE A 177 -0.70 -2.70 -10.23
C PHE A 177 -2.02 -3.46 -10.22
N LYS A 178 -2.85 -3.19 -9.22
CA LYS A 178 -4.27 -3.56 -9.26
C LYS A 178 -5.06 -2.43 -9.89
N THR A 179 -6.02 -2.76 -10.77
CA THR A 179 -6.78 -1.74 -11.49
C THR A 179 -8.25 -1.74 -11.08
N THR A 180 -8.79 -0.54 -10.95
CA THR A 180 -10.22 -0.28 -10.78
C THR A 180 -10.69 0.53 -11.98
N ILE A 181 -11.74 0.07 -12.66
CA ILE A 181 -12.26 0.71 -13.88
C ILE A 181 -13.59 1.37 -13.58
N ILE A 182 -13.79 2.61 -14.01
CA ILE A 182 -15.01 3.38 -13.76
C ILE A 182 -15.48 4.02 -15.06
N ASP A 183 -16.69 3.71 -15.50
CA ASP A 183 -17.35 4.39 -16.62
C ASP A 183 -18.85 4.18 -16.51
N ASN A 184 -19.65 5.25 -16.55
CA ASN A 184 -21.11 5.18 -16.43
C ASN A 184 -21.84 4.49 -17.61
N ARG A 185 -21.10 3.81 -18.50
CA ARG A 185 -21.63 2.97 -19.57
C ARG A 185 -21.29 1.50 -19.31
N PRO A 186 -22.27 0.67 -18.91
CA PRO A 186 -22.08 -0.77 -18.68
C PRO A 186 -21.51 -1.54 -19.89
N VAL A 187 -21.82 -1.10 -21.11
CA VAL A 187 -21.27 -1.67 -22.35
C VAL A 187 -19.74 -1.53 -22.44
N TYR A 188 -19.18 -0.51 -21.77
CA TYR A 188 -17.74 -0.28 -21.74
C TYR A 188 -17.11 -0.84 -20.47
N ALA A 189 -17.67 -0.56 -19.29
CA ALA A 189 -17.16 -1.02 -18.01
C ALA A 189 -17.72 -2.41 -17.65
N ASN A 190 -17.09 -3.47 -18.17
CA ASN A 190 -17.44 -4.86 -17.86
C ASN A 190 -16.22 -5.80 -17.90
N ALA A 191 -16.40 -6.99 -17.33
CA ALA A 191 -15.34 -7.99 -17.17
C ALA A 191 -14.84 -8.58 -18.51
N GLU A 192 -15.65 -8.59 -19.57
CA GLU A 192 -15.21 -9.06 -20.89
C GLU A 192 -14.12 -8.15 -21.46
N ARG A 193 -14.26 -6.83 -21.28
CA ARG A 193 -13.28 -5.85 -21.73
C ARG A 193 -12.12 -5.64 -20.76
N PHE A 194 -12.32 -5.93 -19.47
CA PHE A 194 -11.34 -5.76 -18.41
C PHE A 194 -11.22 -7.02 -17.52
N PRO A 195 -10.79 -8.17 -18.08
CA PRO A 195 -10.77 -9.44 -17.35
C PRO A 195 -9.79 -9.46 -16.16
N GLU A 196 -8.77 -8.59 -16.19
CA GLU A 196 -7.71 -8.50 -15.18
C GLU A 196 -7.97 -7.43 -14.09
N ALA A 197 -9.08 -6.70 -14.18
CA ALA A 197 -9.38 -5.62 -13.24
C ALA A 197 -9.81 -6.19 -11.87
N GLU A 198 -9.32 -5.57 -10.78
CA GLU A 198 -9.74 -5.93 -9.42
C GLU A 198 -11.21 -5.55 -9.19
N SER A 199 -11.65 -4.43 -9.76
CA SER A 199 -13.03 -3.95 -9.60
C SER A 199 -13.46 -3.12 -10.81
N ILE A 200 -14.75 -3.17 -11.13
CA ILE A 200 -15.35 -2.46 -12.25
C ILE A 200 -16.65 -1.82 -11.79
N TYR A 201 -16.74 -0.50 -11.96
CA TYR A 201 -17.90 0.31 -11.61
C TYR A 201 -18.53 0.86 -12.89
N SER A 202 -19.80 0.54 -13.10
CA SER A 202 -20.58 1.02 -14.26
C SER A 202 -21.63 2.09 -13.91
N GLU A 203 -21.56 2.59 -12.68
CA GLU A 203 -22.43 3.60 -12.09
C GLU A 203 -21.95 5.04 -12.39
N SER A 204 -22.60 6.06 -11.80
CA SER A 204 -22.17 7.45 -11.99
C SER A 204 -20.79 7.71 -11.35
N PHE A 205 -20.12 8.77 -11.80
CA PHE A 205 -18.85 9.14 -11.19
C PHE A 205 -19.02 9.64 -9.76
N GLU A 206 -20.14 10.29 -9.44
CA GLU A 206 -20.47 10.77 -8.10
C GLU A 206 -20.56 9.62 -7.10
N GLN A 207 -21.21 8.51 -7.46
CA GLN A 207 -21.26 7.32 -6.63
C GLN A 207 -19.84 6.74 -6.43
N ALA A 208 -19.05 6.67 -7.51
CA ALA A 208 -17.66 6.21 -7.40
C ALA A 208 -16.79 7.13 -6.53
N PHE A 209 -17.06 8.44 -6.49
CA PHE A 209 -16.34 9.39 -5.63
C PHE A 209 -16.59 9.19 -4.14
N GLU A 210 -17.76 8.66 -3.77
CA GLU A 210 -18.13 8.34 -2.39
C GLU A 210 -17.50 7.03 -1.91
N GLU A 211 -17.39 6.04 -2.80
CA GLU A 211 -16.86 4.73 -2.45
C GLU A 211 -15.32 4.66 -2.50
N ILE A 212 -14.71 5.40 -3.42
CA ILE A 212 -13.27 5.34 -3.65
C ILE A 212 -12.59 6.42 -2.81
N VAL A 213 -11.71 5.99 -1.92
CA VAL A 213 -10.90 6.88 -1.08
C VAL A 213 -9.42 6.75 -1.47
N PRO A 214 -8.93 7.54 -2.44
CA PRO A 214 -7.53 7.48 -2.86
C PRO A 214 -6.57 7.90 -1.74
N ASN A 215 -5.50 7.13 -1.60
CA ASN A 215 -4.42 7.40 -0.64
C ASN A 215 -3.06 7.50 -1.36
N GLU A 216 -1.97 7.56 -0.59
CA GLU A 216 -0.60 7.69 -1.12
C GLU A 216 -0.10 6.48 -1.93
N ASN A 217 -0.91 5.43 -2.09
CA ASN A 217 -0.62 4.30 -2.95
C ASN A 217 -1.61 4.17 -4.11
N THR A 218 -2.46 5.19 -4.30
CA THR A 218 -3.44 5.28 -5.38
C THR A 218 -2.95 6.21 -6.49
N TYR A 219 -3.12 5.76 -7.73
CA TYR A 219 -2.75 6.47 -8.95
C TYR A 219 -4.03 6.66 -9.76
N VAL A 220 -4.44 7.91 -9.97
CA VAL A 220 -5.66 8.23 -10.71
C VAL A 220 -5.31 8.51 -12.17
N ILE A 221 -5.99 7.84 -13.09
CA ILE A 221 -5.87 8.03 -14.53
C ILE A 221 -7.22 8.49 -15.08
N ILE A 222 -7.23 9.66 -15.72
CA ILE A 222 -8.43 10.30 -16.27
C ILE A 222 -8.35 10.23 -17.79
N VAL A 223 -9.15 9.34 -18.36
CA VAL A 223 -9.24 9.02 -19.80
C VAL A 223 -10.70 8.90 -20.24
N THR A 224 -11.53 9.85 -19.82
CA THR A 224 -12.98 9.80 -20.08
C THR A 224 -13.31 10.24 -21.52
N ARG A 225 -14.60 10.24 -21.87
CA ARG A 225 -15.12 10.49 -23.22
C ARG A 225 -15.41 11.96 -23.56
N GLY A 226 -14.98 12.92 -22.76
CA GLY A 226 -15.30 14.32 -23.03
C GLY A 226 -14.73 15.32 -22.04
N HIS A 227 -14.73 16.59 -22.46
CA HIS A 227 -14.19 17.71 -21.69
C HIS A 227 -14.82 17.85 -20.30
N GLN A 228 -16.15 17.77 -20.24
CA GLN A 228 -16.90 17.98 -18.99
C GLN A 228 -16.65 16.87 -17.96
N GLU A 229 -16.59 15.63 -18.43
CA GLU A 229 -16.36 14.46 -17.57
C GLU A 229 -14.92 14.45 -17.03
N ASP A 230 -13.93 14.75 -17.90
CA ASP A 230 -12.54 14.89 -17.46
C ASP A 230 -12.40 15.98 -16.38
N GLN A 231 -13.06 17.12 -16.58
CA GLN A 231 -13.06 18.21 -15.60
C GLN A 231 -13.74 17.80 -14.28
N ASN A 232 -14.86 17.07 -14.34
CA ASN A 232 -15.56 16.61 -13.15
C ASN A 232 -14.69 15.68 -12.30
N VAL A 233 -14.11 14.66 -12.95
CA VAL A 233 -13.18 13.72 -12.30
C VAL A 233 -11.94 14.44 -11.81
N LEU A 234 -11.37 15.37 -12.58
CA LEU A 234 -10.18 16.09 -12.16
C LEU A 234 -10.45 16.95 -10.93
N ARG A 235 -11.59 17.65 -10.89
CA ARG A 235 -12.03 18.46 -9.74
C ARG A 235 -12.04 17.62 -8.45
N TRP A 236 -12.58 16.41 -8.51
CA TRP A 236 -12.55 15.48 -7.39
C TRP A 236 -11.12 15.01 -7.09
N ALA A 237 -10.41 14.51 -8.10
CA ALA A 237 -9.11 13.86 -7.94
C ALA A 237 -8.09 14.79 -7.27
N VAL A 238 -8.03 16.07 -7.64
CA VAL A 238 -7.05 17.02 -7.09
C VAL A 238 -7.22 17.28 -5.60
N GLN A 239 -8.39 17.00 -5.04
CA GLN A 239 -8.67 17.15 -3.60
C GLN A 239 -8.24 15.91 -2.78
N THR A 240 -7.94 14.79 -3.44
CA THR A 240 -7.55 13.53 -2.79
C THR A 240 -6.06 13.48 -2.44
N ASN A 241 -5.67 12.49 -1.64
CA ASN A 241 -4.26 12.18 -1.34
C ASN A 241 -3.64 11.18 -2.33
N ALA A 242 -4.23 11.01 -3.52
CA ALA A 242 -3.65 10.19 -4.58
C ALA A 242 -2.20 10.60 -4.88
N ARG A 243 -1.30 9.62 -4.93
CA ARG A 243 0.13 9.80 -5.22
C ARG A 243 0.39 10.36 -6.61
N TYR A 244 -0.48 10.02 -7.55
CA TYR A 244 -0.38 10.44 -8.94
C TYR A 244 -1.77 10.74 -9.47
N ILE A 245 -1.87 11.81 -10.27
CA ILE A 245 -3.06 12.13 -11.05
C ILE A 245 -2.59 12.46 -12.44
N GLY A 246 -3.07 11.71 -13.42
CA GLY A 246 -2.78 11.94 -14.83
C GLY A 246 -4.07 12.14 -15.60
N MET A 247 -4.09 13.12 -16.50
CA MET A 247 -5.23 13.38 -17.36
C MET A 247 -4.83 13.44 -18.82
N ILE A 248 -5.54 12.70 -19.67
CA ILE A 248 -5.35 12.79 -21.11
C ILE A 248 -5.90 14.11 -21.65
N GLY A 249 -5.20 14.72 -22.60
CA GLY A 249 -5.78 15.86 -23.31
C GLY A 249 -4.85 16.63 -24.22
N SER A 250 -5.44 17.35 -25.18
CA SER A 250 -4.71 18.32 -25.99
C SER A 250 -4.36 19.56 -25.18
N LYS A 251 -3.34 20.32 -25.62
CA LYS A 251 -2.93 21.59 -25.00
C LYS A 251 -4.10 22.56 -24.78
N ARG A 252 -5.02 22.62 -25.76
CA ARG A 252 -6.23 23.47 -25.69
C ARG A 252 -7.20 23.00 -24.60
N LYS A 253 -7.49 21.69 -24.54
CA LYS A 253 -8.36 21.11 -23.51
C LYS A 253 -7.80 21.38 -22.11
N ILE A 254 -6.51 21.09 -21.94
CA ILE A 254 -5.78 21.27 -20.67
C ILE A 254 -5.87 22.71 -20.17
N ARG A 255 -5.59 23.69 -21.04
CA ARG A 255 -5.66 25.11 -20.67
C ARG A 255 -7.05 25.49 -20.17
N SER A 256 -8.08 25.15 -20.93
CA SER A 256 -9.48 25.48 -20.61
C SER A 256 -9.93 24.86 -19.28
N ILE A 257 -9.60 23.58 -19.02
CA ILE A 257 -9.94 22.93 -17.75
C ILE A 257 -9.20 23.60 -16.59
N THR A 258 -7.91 23.90 -16.76
CA THR A 258 -7.08 24.50 -15.71
C THR A 258 -7.58 25.90 -15.35
N GLU A 259 -7.90 26.73 -16.34
CA GLU A 259 -8.46 28.09 -16.13
C GLU A 259 -9.81 28.03 -15.40
N GLN A 260 -10.68 27.09 -15.79
CA GLN A 260 -11.99 26.90 -15.17
C GLN A 260 -11.88 26.40 -13.73
N LEU A 261 -11.01 25.42 -13.45
CA LEU A 261 -10.82 24.94 -12.08
C LEU A 261 -10.16 25.99 -11.17
N ALA A 262 -9.27 26.83 -11.72
CA ALA A 262 -8.69 27.95 -11.00
C ALA A 262 -9.73 29.02 -10.66
N SER A 263 -10.67 29.32 -11.57
CA SER A 263 -11.76 30.27 -11.30
C SER A 263 -12.77 29.75 -10.27
N GLU A 264 -12.89 28.43 -10.13
CA GLU A 264 -13.64 27.76 -9.06
C GLU A 264 -12.91 27.74 -7.71
N GLY A 265 -11.68 28.29 -7.63
CA GLY A 265 -10.92 28.44 -6.39
C GLY A 265 -10.00 27.26 -6.06
N ILE A 266 -9.78 26.31 -6.98
CA ILE A 266 -8.81 25.25 -6.76
C ILE A 266 -7.39 25.83 -6.71
N PRO A 267 -6.62 25.59 -5.63
CA PRO A 267 -5.26 26.13 -5.51
C PRO A 267 -4.36 25.64 -6.65
N ARG A 268 -3.53 26.53 -7.16
CA ARG A 268 -2.58 26.24 -8.23
C ARG A 268 -1.66 25.06 -7.90
N GLU A 269 -1.19 24.96 -6.66
CA GLU A 269 -0.34 23.85 -6.19
C GLU A 269 -1.02 22.47 -6.36
N ARG A 270 -2.34 22.40 -6.17
CA ARG A 270 -3.12 21.17 -6.37
C ARG A 270 -3.24 20.78 -7.84
N LEU A 271 -3.20 21.76 -8.75
CA LEU A 271 -3.20 21.53 -10.20
C LEU A 271 -1.79 21.22 -10.73
N GLU A 272 -0.74 21.81 -10.15
CA GLU A 272 0.66 21.60 -10.58
C GLU A 272 1.17 20.17 -10.35
N ARG A 273 0.57 19.42 -9.42
CA ARG A 273 0.89 18.00 -9.20
C ARG A 273 0.30 17.06 -10.26
N VAL A 274 -0.55 17.57 -11.16
CA VAL A 274 -1.27 16.75 -12.15
C VAL A 274 -0.46 16.64 -13.43
N TYR A 275 -0.34 15.43 -13.94
CA TYR A 275 0.37 15.11 -15.17
C TYR A 275 -0.57 15.26 -16.36
N MET A 276 -0.43 16.39 -17.08
CA MET A 276 -1.27 16.72 -18.21
C MET A 276 -0.44 17.39 -19.34
N PRO A 277 -0.37 16.80 -20.56
CA PRO A 277 -0.94 15.50 -20.92
C PRO A 277 -0.26 14.35 -20.17
N ILE A 278 -1.04 13.31 -19.87
CA ILE A 278 -0.57 12.10 -19.22
C ILE A 278 0.39 11.30 -20.11
N GLY A 279 1.41 10.69 -19.49
CA GLY A 279 2.33 9.76 -20.13
C GLY A 279 3.62 10.40 -20.63
N LEU A 280 4.68 9.59 -20.70
CA LEU A 280 5.96 10.04 -21.22
C LEU A 280 5.88 10.41 -22.70
N ASP A 281 6.60 11.46 -23.09
CA ASP A 281 6.73 11.86 -24.49
C ASP A 281 7.68 10.91 -25.23
N ILE A 282 7.12 9.81 -25.75
CA ILE A 282 7.81 8.79 -26.55
C ILE A 282 7.36 8.80 -28.02
N GLY A 283 6.61 9.81 -28.45
CA GLY A 283 6.02 9.86 -29.79
C GLY A 283 4.90 8.86 -30.03
N ALA A 284 4.20 8.41 -28.98
CA ALA A 284 3.14 7.42 -29.05
C ALA A 284 1.94 7.88 -29.90
N VAL A 285 1.44 6.99 -30.75
CA VAL A 285 0.27 7.23 -31.62
C VAL A 285 -0.80 6.15 -31.41
N LEU A 286 -0.40 4.89 -31.31
CA LEU A 286 -1.32 3.77 -31.13
C LEU A 286 -1.79 3.68 -29.66
N PRO A 287 -3.01 3.18 -29.38
CA PRO A 287 -3.51 3.00 -28.01
C PRO A 287 -2.56 2.20 -27.11
N GLU A 288 -1.88 1.20 -27.67
CA GLU A 288 -0.90 0.36 -26.98
C GLU A 288 0.35 1.15 -26.60
N GLU A 289 0.86 1.98 -27.52
CA GLU A 289 2.03 2.86 -27.27
C GLU A 289 1.69 3.92 -26.22
N ILE A 290 0.51 4.52 -26.31
CA ILE A 290 0.01 5.49 -25.33
C ILE A 290 -0.09 4.83 -23.96
N ALA A 291 -0.60 3.60 -23.89
CA ALA A 291 -0.68 2.88 -22.64
C ALA A 291 0.70 2.55 -22.04
N VAL A 292 1.70 2.18 -22.88
CA VAL A 292 3.09 2.05 -22.44
C VAL A 292 3.61 3.37 -21.88
N ALA A 293 3.39 4.49 -22.58
CA ALA A 293 3.82 5.82 -22.14
C ALA A 293 3.23 6.21 -20.77
N ILE A 294 1.94 5.96 -20.58
CA ILE A 294 1.21 6.23 -19.33
C ILE A 294 1.75 5.36 -18.19
N VAL A 295 1.82 4.04 -18.38
CA VAL A 295 2.26 3.15 -17.32
C VAL A 295 3.75 3.37 -17.01
N ALA A 296 4.58 3.71 -17.99
CA ALA A 296 5.97 4.10 -17.76
C ALA A 296 6.07 5.36 -16.88
N GLU A 297 5.25 6.39 -17.12
CA GLU A 297 5.21 7.58 -16.27
C GLU A 297 4.75 7.27 -14.84
N VAL A 298 3.73 6.41 -14.70
CA VAL A 298 3.23 5.95 -13.40
C VAL A 298 4.30 5.16 -12.63
N ILE A 299 5.03 4.25 -13.30
CA ILE A 299 6.16 3.52 -12.71
C ILE A 299 7.27 4.48 -12.31
N HIS A 300 7.58 5.45 -13.16
CA HIS A 300 8.60 6.46 -12.86
C HIS A 300 8.22 7.27 -11.62
N ASN A 301 6.97 7.75 -11.51
CA ASN A 301 6.47 8.42 -10.31
C ASN A 301 6.54 7.52 -9.06
N ARG A 302 6.15 6.24 -9.19
CA ARG A 302 6.26 5.24 -8.11
C ARG A 302 7.69 5.10 -7.58
N ARG A 303 8.70 5.11 -8.46
CA ARG A 303 10.11 4.85 -8.10
C ARG A 303 10.92 6.09 -7.75
N ALA A 304 10.68 7.20 -8.42
CA ALA A 304 11.56 8.36 -8.38
C ALA A 304 11.08 9.46 -7.40
N GLY A 305 9.87 9.33 -6.83
CA GLY A 305 9.14 10.50 -6.31
C GLY A 305 8.79 11.45 -7.47
N PHE A 306 8.19 12.62 -7.20
CA PHE A 306 7.89 13.63 -8.23
C PHE A 306 9.18 14.17 -8.87
N LYS A 307 9.77 13.44 -9.81
CA LYS A 307 10.85 13.90 -10.68
C LYS A 307 10.26 13.97 -12.07
N HIS A 308 10.22 15.17 -12.66
CA HIS A 308 9.89 15.32 -14.07
C HIS A 308 10.71 14.33 -14.92
N PRO A 309 10.17 13.85 -16.06
CA PRO A 309 10.86 12.90 -16.93
C PRO A 309 12.31 13.29 -17.21
N LEU A 310 13.17 12.29 -17.36
CA LEU A 310 14.62 12.45 -17.65
C LEU A 310 14.91 13.24 -18.94
N SER A 311 13.90 13.53 -19.76
CA SER A 311 13.99 14.35 -20.98
C SER A 311 14.02 15.87 -20.75
N LYS A 312 13.79 16.38 -19.52
CA LYS A 312 13.86 17.83 -19.24
C LYS A 312 15.28 18.42 -19.21
N LYS A 313 16.28 17.73 -19.77
CA LYS A 313 17.64 18.27 -20.02
C LYS A 313 17.80 19.01 -21.35
N LEU A 314 16.74 19.16 -22.17
CA LEU A 314 16.86 19.76 -23.51
C LEU A 314 16.34 21.21 -23.65
N TYR A 315 15.94 21.88 -22.56
CA TYR A 315 15.51 23.30 -22.61
C TYR A 315 16.18 24.21 -21.57
N GLN A 316 17.31 23.79 -20.98
CA GLN A 316 18.12 24.62 -20.06
C GLN A 316 19.51 24.95 -20.62
N THR A 317 19.63 25.13 -21.94
CA THR A 317 20.88 25.58 -22.58
C THR A 317 20.65 26.74 -23.55
N SER A 318 19.92 27.76 -23.11
CA SER A 318 19.86 29.06 -23.79
C SER A 318 19.70 30.20 -22.78
N GLN A 319 20.50 30.17 -21.71
CA GLN A 319 20.93 31.37 -20.98
C GLN A 319 22.37 31.12 -20.50
N ALA A 320 23.32 31.40 -21.37
CA ALA A 320 24.69 31.76 -21.07
C ALA A 320 25.19 32.63 -22.23
#